data_AF-A0A821IXX1-F1
#
_entry.id   AF-A0A821IXX1-F1
#
_cell.length_a   1.000
_cell.length_b   1.000
_cell.length_c   1.000
_cell.angle_alpha   90.00
_cell.angle_beta   90.00
_cell.angle_gamma   90.00
#
_symmetry.space_group_name_H-M   'P 1'
#
loop_
_entity.id
_entity.type
_entity.pdbx_description
1 polymer ?
#
loop_
_entity_poly.entity_id
_entity_poly.type
_entity_poly.pdbx_seq_one_letter_code
_entity_poly.pdbx_strand_id
1 'polypeptide(L)'
;FSTISIILIVVSFLHIDASIHRYIRQVTATQCQYPNIVMCDYVQCTNGRCVEDKNSVDCYKCQCAPGFTGKLCDSPIVTPSACNPSCRNGGECSQTATNTFICICPPEYTGNQCETSVLDNHPCITIPTIVCQNGGTCNINGADYLCSCAIGWTGRNCQTPQNSCPVDYCLSGGTCQMNGSAPYCNCPATHFGQRCEILIGGLTTTTTTTTTTSAGTPRKLNLH
;
A
#
# COMPACT_ATOMS: atom_id res chain seq x y z
N PHE A 1 40.99 25.87 -66.10
CA PHE A 1 40.82 26.25 -64.69
C PHE A 1 40.58 24.98 -63.89
N SER A 2 41.60 24.54 -63.16
CA SER A 2 41.73 23.19 -62.60
C SER A 2 40.90 23.02 -61.32
N THR A 3 40.49 21.79 -61.00
CA THR A 3 39.65 21.39 -59.85
C THR A 3 40.14 21.86 -58.47
N ILE A 4 41.39 22.30 -58.38
CA ILE A 4 42.00 22.98 -57.23
C ILE A 4 41.31 24.32 -56.91
N SER A 5 40.76 25.01 -57.92
CA SER A 5 40.07 26.30 -57.74
C SER A 5 38.70 26.19 -57.07
N ILE A 6 38.05 25.02 -57.15
CA ILE A 6 36.74 24.79 -56.52
C ILE A 6 36.91 24.40 -55.04
N ILE A 7 37.98 23.66 -54.69
CA ILE A 7 38.27 23.28 -53.31
C ILE A 7 38.62 24.53 -52.46
N LEU A 8 39.35 25.51 -53.01
CA LEU A 8 39.63 26.78 -52.32
C LEU A 8 38.36 27.62 -52.06
N ILE A 9 37.38 27.56 -52.97
CA ILE A 9 36.10 28.25 -52.80
C ILE A 9 35.25 27.56 -51.71
N VAL A 10 35.24 26.23 -51.64
CA VAL A 10 34.50 25.49 -50.59
C VAL A 10 35.16 25.61 -49.21
N VAL A 11 36.50 25.65 -49.14
CA VAL A 11 37.23 25.92 -47.87
C VAL A 11 37.01 27.36 -47.39
N SER A 12 36.71 28.29 -48.29
CA SER A 12 36.33 29.68 -47.95
C SER A 12 34.90 29.82 -47.40
N PHE A 13 34.02 28.83 -47.64
CA PHE A 13 32.65 28.81 -47.09
C PHE A 13 32.54 28.03 -45.77
N LEU A 14 33.53 27.21 -45.40
CA LEU A 14 33.57 26.50 -44.10
C LEU A 14 34.18 27.35 -42.98
N HIS A 15 34.76 28.50 -43.30
CA HIS A 15 35.12 29.56 -42.35
C HIS A 15 34.25 30.80 -42.56
N ILE A 16 32.92 30.62 -42.51
CA ILE A 16 32.03 31.73 -42.14
C ILE A 16 32.40 32.10 -40.71
N ASP A 17 33.21 33.15 -40.66
CA ASP A 17 34.02 33.66 -39.57
C ASP A 17 33.27 33.63 -38.24
N ALA A 18 33.91 33.16 -37.17
CA ALA A 18 33.45 33.37 -35.80
C ALA A 18 33.20 34.86 -35.52
N SER A 19 33.78 35.76 -36.32
CA SER A 19 33.50 37.19 -36.40
C SER A 19 32.14 37.54 -37.00
N ILE A 20 31.59 36.78 -37.97
CA ILE A 20 30.20 36.94 -38.44
C ILE A 20 29.23 36.38 -37.39
N HIS A 21 29.55 35.25 -36.75
CA HIS A 21 28.71 34.75 -35.65
C HIS A 21 28.80 35.63 -34.39
N ARG A 22 29.96 36.28 -34.13
CA ARG A 22 30.11 37.36 -33.15
C ARG A 22 29.40 38.64 -33.58
N TYR A 23 29.40 38.98 -34.87
CA TYR A 23 28.71 40.15 -35.42
C TYR A 23 27.20 39.96 -35.37
N ILE A 24 26.68 38.78 -35.72
CA ILE A 24 25.26 38.41 -35.53
C ILE A 24 24.92 38.36 -34.03
N ARG A 25 25.81 37.84 -33.17
CA ARG A 25 25.66 37.92 -31.69
C ARG A 25 25.75 39.35 -31.14
N GLN A 26 26.45 40.26 -31.81
CA GLN A 26 26.57 41.68 -31.43
C GLN A 26 25.37 42.50 -31.94
N VAL A 27 24.86 42.21 -33.14
CA VAL A 27 23.63 42.80 -33.71
C VAL A 27 22.37 42.31 -32.99
N THR A 28 22.43 41.16 -32.32
CA THR A 28 21.37 40.67 -31.41
C THR A 28 21.55 41.12 -29.95
N ALA A 29 22.59 41.92 -29.66
CA ALA A 29 22.93 42.38 -28.32
C ALA A 29 22.79 43.90 -28.11
N THR A 30 22.07 44.60 -28.98
CA THR A 30 21.60 45.97 -28.72
C THR A 30 20.10 45.96 -28.52
N GLN A 31 19.70 45.39 -27.39
CA GLN A 31 18.29 45.25 -27.06
C GLN A 31 17.73 46.65 -26.76
N CYS A 32 16.70 47.03 -27.51
CA CYS A 32 15.98 48.31 -27.42
C CYS A 32 16.73 49.53 -28.00
N GLN A 33 17.42 49.34 -29.13
CA GLN A 33 18.25 50.36 -29.78
C GLN A 33 17.47 51.48 -30.50
N TYR A 34 16.14 51.41 -30.58
CA TYR A 34 15.32 52.47 -31.18
C TYR A 34 14.73 53.36 -30.09
N PRO A 35 15.37 54.49 -29.74
CA PRO A 35 15.00 55.30 -28.58
C PRO A 35 13.61 55.94 -28.67
N ASN A 36 12.98 55.91 -29.85
CA ASN A 36 11.69 56.53 -30.13
C ASN A 36 10.55 55.51 -30.29
N ILE A 37 10.81 54.21 -30.12
CA ILE A 37 9.77 53.18 -30.20
C ILE A 37 9.41 52.79 -28.77
N VAL A 38 8.18 53.12 -28.36
CA VAL A 38 7.57 52.68 -27.11
C VAL A 38 6.77 51.43 -27.43
N MET A 39 7.18 50.29 -26.89
CA MET A 39 6.61 49.01 -27.30
C MET A 39 5.20 48.80 -26.71
N CYS A 40 4.92 49.38 -25.55
CA CYS A 40 3.60 49.37 -24.91
C CYS A 40 2.53 50.20 -25.64
N ASP A 41 2.90 50.99 -26.65
CA ASP A 41 1.91 51.64 -27.55
C ASP A 41 1.31 50.64 -28.53
N TYR A 42 2.02 49.55 -28.83
CA TYR A 42 1.64 48.54 -29.83
C TYR A 42 1.28 47.19 -29.22
N VAL A 43 1.73 46.90 -28.00
CA VAL A 43 1.45 45.64 -27.29
C VAL A 43 0.24 45.79 -26.38
N GLN A 44 -0.71 44.86 -26.52
CA GLN A 44 -1.88 44.75 -25.65
C GLN A 44 -1.73 43.52 -24.75
N CYS A 45 -1.62 43.74 -23.44
CA CYS A 45 -1.66 42.67 -22.44
C CYS A 45 -3.13 42.42 -22.07
N THR A 46 -3.65 41.21 -22.28
CA THR A 46 -5.09 40.91 -22.15
C THR A 46 -5.59 41.07 -20.72
N ASN A 47 -4.92 40.42 -19.76
CA ASN A 47 -5.24 40.49 -18.33
C ASN A 47 -4.04 41.02 -17.53
N GLY A 48 -3.52 42.17 -17.93
CA GLY A 48 -2.36 42.76 -17.29
C GLY A 48 -2.04 44.16 -17.80
N ARG A 49 -0.94 44.73 -17.29
CA ARG A 49 -0.43 46.02 -17.74
C ARG A 49 0.90 45.84 -18.47
N CYS A 50 1.07 46.51 -19.60
CA CYS A 50 2.36 46.59 -20.28
C CYS A 50 3.32 47.52 -19.53
N VAL A 51 4.56 47.09 -19.35
CA VAL A 51 5.66 47.92 -18.85
C VAL A 51 6.85 47.84 -19.81
N GLU A 52 7.47 48.97 -20.08
CA GLU A 52 8.72 49.03 -20.85
C GLU A 52 9.85 48.37 -20.04
N ASP A 53 10.57 47.45 -20.67
CA ASP A 53 11.67 46.73 -20.03
C ASP A 53 12.87 46.68 -20.99
N LYS A 54 13.80 47.62 -20.80
CA LYS A 54 14.99 47.75 -21.65
C LYS A 54 15.98 46.60 -21.49
N ASN A 55 15.79 45.74 -20.48
CA ASN A 55 16.60 44.56 -20.24
C ASN A 55 15.94 43.28 -20.80
N SER A 56 14.71 43.38 -21.31
CA SER A 56 13.99 42.29 -21.95
C SER A 56 14.39 42.18 -23.42
N VAL A 57 14.45 40.95 -23.93
CA VAL A 57 14.66 40.64 -25.36
C VAL A 57 13.63 41.30 -26.25
N ASP A 58 12.42 41.48 -25.72
CA ASP A 58 11.31 42.06 -26.44
C ASP A 58 11.12 43.56 -26.16
N CYS A 59 11.92 44.18 -25.28
CA CYS A 59 11.81 45.58 -24.85
C CYS A 59 10.56 45.95 -24.06
N TYR A 60 9.69 44.99 -23.79
CA TYR A 60 8.54 45.14 -22.90
C TYR A 60 8.41 43.90 -22.02
N LYS A 61 7.56 44.04 -21.01
CA LYS A 61 7.02 42.94 -20.22
C LYS A 61 5.56 43.21 -19.90
N CYS A 62 4.71 42.20 -20.00
CA CYS A 62 3.38 42.27 -19.43
C CYS A 62 3.42 41.86 -17.94
N GLN A 63 2.97 42.75 -17.06
CA GLN A 63 2.71 42.44 -15.66
C GLN A 63 1.28 41.90 -15.54
N CYS A 64 1.14 40.58 -15.40
CA CYS A 64 -0.16 39.93 -15.35
C CYS A 64 -0.87 40.18 -14.02
N ALA A 65 -2.20 40.34 -14.10
CA ALA A 65 -3.07 40.34 -12.95
C ALA A 65 -3.05 38.97 -12.24
N PRO A 66 -3.39 38.90 -10.94
CA PRO A 66 -3.48 37.63 -10.21
C PRO A 66 -4.36 36.62 -10.95
N GLY A 67 -3.86 35.39 -11.12
CA GLY A 67 -4.58 34.33 -11.83
C GLY A 67 -4.37 34.28 -13.33
N PHE A 68 -3.48 35.10 -13.92
CA PHE A 68 -3.13 35.07 -15.35
C PHE A 68 -1.61 34.97 -15.57
N THR A 69 -1.23 34.34 -16.68
CA THR A 69 0.15 34.06 -17.11
C THR A 69 0.25 34.14 -18.64
N GLY A 70 1.45 33.89 -19.16
CA GLY A 70 1.78 34.02 -20.58
C GLY A 70 2.39 35.38 -20.91
N LYS A 71 3.06 35.46 -22.08
CA LYS A 71 3.78 36.66 -22.53
C LYS A 71 2.87 37.88 -22.64
N LEU A 72 1.60 37.67 -22.99
CA LEU A 72 0.57 38.70 -23.14
C LEU A 72 -0.53 38.61 -22.07
N CYS A 73 -0.33 37.85 -20.99
CA CYS A 73 -1.33 37.62 -19.95
C CYS A 73 -2.68 37.12 -20.50
N ASP A 74 -2.61 36.29 -21.54
CA ASP A 74 -3.72 35.70 -22.27
C ASP A 74 -4.14 34.33 -21.71
N SER A 75 -3.26 33.70 -20.93
CA SER A 75 -3.52 32.39 -20.34
C SER A 75 -3.94 32.51 -18.88
N PRO A 76 -5.07 31.94 -18.45
CA PRO A 76 -5.33 31.82 -17.01
C PRO A 76 -4.26 30.92 -16.38
N ILE A 77 -3.83 31.24 -15.15
CA ILE A 77 -3.05 30.33 -14.33
C ILE A 77 -3.99 29.19 -13.96
N VAL A 78 -3.91 28.11 -14.73
CA VAL A 78 -4.45 26.83 -14.32
C VAL A 78 -3.46 26.26 -13.32
N THR A 79 -3.68 26.53 -12.02
CA THR A 79 -3.04 25.70 -11.00
C THR A 79 -3.49 24.27 -11.28
N PRO A 80 -2.59 23.29 -11.47
CA PRO A 80 -3.02 21.89 -11.52
C PRO A 80 -3.88 21.67 -10.29
N SER A 81 -5.14 21.26 -10.48
CA SER A 81 -5.96 20.88 -9.34
C SER A 81 -5.16 19.84 -8.58
N ALA A 82 -4.81 20.12 -7.32
CA ALA A 82 -4.09 19.17 -6.48
C ALA A 82 -4.82 17.80 -6.39
N CYS A 83 -6.08 17.76 -6.81
CA CYS A 83 -6.98 16.62 -6.89
C CYS A 83 -6.89 15.73 -8.14
N ASN A 84 -5.88 15.85 -9.01
CA ASN A 84 -5.80 15.00 -10.20
C ASN A 84 -4.41 14.34 -10.38
N PRO A 85 -4.28 13.00 -10.25
CA PRO A 85 -5.16 12.00 -9.64
C PRO A 85 -4.58 11.55 -8.29
N SER A 86 -5.22 11.94 -7.17
CA SER A 86 -4.61 11.68 -5.85
C SER A 86 -5.42 10.83 -4.89
N CYS A 87 -6.76 10.85 -4.92
CA CYS A 87 -7.57 10.01 -4.05
C CYS A 87 -8.01 8.73 -4.78
N ARG A 88 -7.82 7.57 -4.16
CA ARG A 88 -8.18 6.25 -4.67
C ARG A 88 -9.49 5.75 -4.04
N ASN A 89 -10.00 4.64 -4.55
CA ASN A 89 -11.10 3.86 -3.94
C ASN A 89 -12.36 4.68 -3.58
N GLY A 90 -12.71 5.67 -4.42
CA GLY A 90 -13.88 6.51 -4.21
C GLY A 90 -13.70 7.63 -3.17
N GLY A 91 -12.47 7.93 -2.75
CA GLY A 91 -12.19 9.06 -1.86
C GLY A 91 -12.52 10.42 -2.48
N GLU A 92 -13.16 11.29 -1.70
CA GLU A 92 -13.49 12.65 -2.10
C GLU A 92 -12.26 13.56 -1.89
N CYS A 93 -11.90 14.33 -2.92
CA CYS A 93 -10.75 15.22 -2.86
C CYS A 93 -11.16 16.67 -2.57
N SER A 94 -10.53 17.28 -1.56
CA SER A 94 -10.71 18.69 -1.22
C SER A 94 -9.39 19.46 -1.34
N GLN A 95 -9.40 20.55 -2.10
CA GLN A 95 -8.24 21.43 -2.26
C GLN A 95 -8.14 22.41 -1.10
N THR A 96 -6.95 22.54 -0.53
CA THR A 96 -6.62 23.50 0.53
C THR A 96 -6.16 24.83 -0.09
N ALA A 97 -6.29 25.93 0.66
CA ALA A 97 -5.88 27.29 0.24
C ALA A 97 -4.40 27.41 -0.20
N THR A 98 -3.56 26.46 0.16
CA THR A 98 -2.11 26.41 -0.12
C THR A 98 -1.74 25.58 -1.36
N ASN A 99 -2.68 25.28 -2.26
CA ASN A 99 -2.48 24.38 -3.41
C ASN A 99 -2.07 22.94 -3.01
N THR A 100 -2.39 22.52 -1.78
CA THR A 100 -2.32 21.13 -1.32
C THR A 100 -3.71 20.48 -1.38
N PHE A 101 -3.80 19.16 -1.27
CA PHE A 101 -5.07 18.43 -1.23
C PHE A 101 -5.17 17.56 0.03
N ILE A 102 -6.42 17.24 0.41
CA ILE A 102 -6.76 16.25 1.43
C ILE A 102 -7.77 15.28 0.81
N CYS A 103 -7.60 13.99 1.06
CA CYS A 103 -8.56 12.96 0.70
C CYS A 103 -9.46 12.62 1.89
N ILE A 104 -10.77 12.65 1.69
CA ILE A 104 -11.77 12.14 2.63
C ILE A 104 -12.10 10.72 2.18
N CYS A 105 -11.65 9.73 2.96
CA CYS A 105 -11.79 8.33 2.60
C CYS A 105 -13.16 7.76 2.99
N PRO A 106 -13.73 6.85 2.18
CA PRO A 106 -14.87 6.05 2.59
C PRO A 106 -14.54 5.19 3.82
N PRO A 107 -15.55 4.71 4.57
CA PRO A 107 -15.35 3.93 5.79
C PRO A 107 -14.45 2.70 5.63
N GLU A 108 -14.40 2.13 4.43
CA GLU A 108 -13.65 0.91 4.11
C GLU A 108 -12.17 1.16 3.77
N TYR A 109 -11.75 2.43 3.67
CA TYR A 109 -10.40 2.80 3.22
C TYR A 109 -9.73 3.81 4.15
N THR A 110 -8.40 3.76 4.19
CA THR A 110 -7.53 4.65 4.95
C THR A 110 -6.25 4.95 4.17
N GLY A 111 -5.39 5.80 4.73
CA GLY A 111 -4.20 6.33 4.06
C GLY A 111 -4.41 7.75 3.53
N ASN A 112 -3.32 8.41 3.14
CA ASN A 112 -3.36 9.80 2.66
C ASN A 112 -4.01 9.93 1.27
N GLN A 113 -4.09 8.83 0.54
CA GLN A 113 -4.70 8.71 -0.78
C GLN A 113 -5.85 7.69 -0.78
N CYS A 114 -6.34 7.26 0.38
CA CYS A 114 -7.35 6.20 0.52
C CYS A 114 -6.93 4.88 -0.15
N GLU A 115 -5.63 4.60 -0.16
CA GLU A 115 -5.01 3.47 -0.85
C GLU A 115 -5.08 2.17 -0.06
N THR A 116 -5.29 2.24 1.26
CA THR A 116 -5.26 1.09 2.15
C THR A 116 -6.69 0.64 2.48
N SER A 117 -7.03 -0.60 2.17
CA SER A 117 -8.27 -1.23 2.63
C SER A 117 -8.21 -1.49 4.14
N VAL A 118 -9.22 -1.04 4.87
CA VAL A 118 -9.37 -1.34 6.31
C VAL A 118 -9.68 -2.81 6.52
N LEU A 119 -10.33 -3.46 5.55
CA LEU A 119 -10.71 -4.87 5.61
C LEU A 119 -9.51 -5.82 5.42
N ASP A 120 -8.50 -5.43 4.65
CA ASP A 120 -7.32 -6.27 4.39
C ASP A 120 -6.48 -6.50 5.66
N ASN A 121 -6.57 -5.59 6.61
CA ASN A 121 -5.88 -5.66 7.90
C ASN A 121 -6.82 -5.95 9.07
N HIS A 122 -8.06 -6.38 8.81
CA HIS A 122 -9.04 -6.61 9.86
C HIS A 122 -8.95 -8.06 10.37
N PRO A 123 -8.53 -8.32 11.63
CA PRO A 123 -8.26 -9.68 12.10
C PRO A 123 -9.50 -10.59 12.14
N CYS A 124 -10.70 -10.02 12.12
CA CYS A 124 -11.96 -10.77 12.04
C CYS A 124 -12.47 -11.11 10.64
N ILE A 125 -11.87 -10.55 9.59
CA ILE A 125 -12.40 -10.64 8.23
C ILE A 125 -11.27 -11.07 7.29
N THR A 126 -11.45 -12.20 6.63
CA THR A 126 -10.61 -12.63 5.53
C THR A 126 -11.47 -12.57 4.28
N ILE A 127 -11.49 -11.44 3.56
CA ILE A 127 -12.39 -11.24 2.41
C ILE A 127 -12.34 -12.48 1.49
N PRO A 128 -13.47 -13.16 1.22
CA PRO A 128 -14.88 -12.77 1.46
C PRO A 128 -15.55 -13.38 2.71
N THR A 129 -14.81 -14.02 3.60
CA THR A 129 -15.33 -14.79 4.75
C THR A 129 -15.10 -14.12 6.10
N ILE A 130 -16.05 -14.31 7.02
CA ILE A 130 -15.87 -13.97 8.43
C ILE A 130 -15.08 -15.10 9.10
N VAL A 131 -14.12 -14.76 9.96
CA VAL A 131 -13.20 -15.76 10.53
C VAL A 131 -13.92 -16.66 11.55
N CYS A 132 -14.85 -16.11 12.33
CA CYS A 132 -15.64 -16.87 13.30
C CYS A 132 -16.87 -17.51 12.64
N GLN A 133 -16.82 -18.83 12.46
CA GLN A 133 -17.86 -19.59 11.77
C GLN A 133 -19.08 -19.85 12.67
N ASN A 134 -20.16 -20.38 12.09
CA ASN A 134 -21.31 -20.92 12.79
C ASN A 134 -21.97 -19.97 13.82
N GLY A 135 -22.06 -18.68 13.48
CA GLY A 135 -22.65 -17.66 14.33
C GLY A 135 -21.75 -17.20 15.49
N GLY A 136 -20.45 -17.51 15.44
CA GLY A 136 -19.47 -16.97 16.38
C GLY A 136 -19.31 -15.45 16.22
N THR A 137 -19.18 -14.74 17.34
CA THR A 137 -18.88 -13.30 17.35
C THR A 137 -17.38 -13.09 17.39
N CYS A 138 -16.85 -12.28 16.47
CA CYS A 138 -15.43 -11.94 16.47
C CYS A 138 -15.13 -10.70 17.30
N ASN A 139 -14.18 -10.82 18.22
CA ASN A 139 -13.69 -9.71 19.03
C ASN A 139 -12.24 -9.44 18.65
N ILE A 140 -11.90 -8.18 18.39
CA ILE A 140 -10.53 -7.76 18.10
C ILE A 140 -9.71 -7.83 19.39
N ASN A 141 -8.54 -8.47 19.35
CA ASN A 141 -7.62 -8.56 20.47
C ASN A 141 -6.22 -8.10 20.03
N GLY A 142 -6.03 -6.78 19.99
CA GLY A 142 -4.80 -6.16 19.47
C GLY A 142 -4.66 -6.42 17.97
N ALA A 143 -3.56 -7.09 17.56
CA ALA A 143 -3.30 -7.49 16.19
C ALA A 143 -3.88 -8.89 15.82
N ASP A 144 -4.50 -9.58 16.77
CA ASP A 144 -5.14 -10.90 16.59
C ASP A 144 -6.66 -10.78 16.85
N TYR A 145 -7.38 -11.90 16.79
CA TYR A 145 -8.81 -11.99 17.07
C TYR A 145 -9.13 -13.09 18.08
N LEU A 146 -10.31 -12.98 18.70
CA LEU A 146 -10.90 -14.01 19.54
C LEU A 146 -12.36 -14.25 19.12
N CYS A 147 -12.69 -15.50 18.79
CA CYS A 147 -14.06 -15.90 18.50
C CYS A 147 -14.81 -16.33 19.77
N SER A 148 -15.93 -15.66 20.05
CA SER A 148 -16.92 -16.10 21.03
C SER A 148 -17.93 -17.00 20.31
N CYS A 149 -17.80 -18.31 20.47
CA CYS A 149 -18.62 -19.28 19.75
C CYS A 149 -20.06 -19.33 20.26
N ALA A 150 -20.99 -19.53 19.32
CA ALA A 150 -22.39 -19.83 19.64
C ALA A 150 -22.51 -21.19 20.34
N ILE A 151 -23.62 -21.39 21.07
CA ILE A 151 -23.90 -22.63 21.79
C ILE A 151 -23.79 -23.83 20.83
N GLY A 152 -23.03 -24.86 21.23
CA GLY A 152 -22.85 -26.07 20.43
C GLY A 152 -21.66 -26.02 19.47
N TRP A 153 -20.84 -24.97 19.48
CA TRP A 153 -19.63 -24.84 18.67
C TRP A 153 -18.39 -24.49 19.52
N THR A 154 -17.23 -24.90 19.06
CA THR A 154 -15.92 -24.71 19.69
C THR A 154 -14.81 -24.65 18.63
N GLY A 155 -13.57 -24.45 19.07
CA GLY A 155 -12.39 -24.23 18.22
C GLY A 155 -12.08 -22.76 18.01
N ARG A 156 -10.87 -22.45 17.54
CA ARG A 156 -10.38 -21.06 17.34
C ARG A 156 -11.34 -20.21 16.50
N ASN A 157 -11.96 -20.84 15.50
CA ASN A 157 -12.84 -20.21 14.53
C ASN A 157 -14.28 -20.71 14.67
N CYS A 158 -14.64 -21.35 15.78
CA CYS A 158 -15.96 -21.97 15.99
C CYS A 158 -16.32 -23.02 14.94
N GLN A 159 -15.32 -23.68 14.37
CA GLN A 159 -15.47 -24.63 13.28
C GLN A 159 -15.88 -26.05 13.73
N THR A 160 -15.77 -26.34 15.03
CA THR A 160 -15.96 -27.70 15.56
C THR A 160 -17.23 -27.76 16.39
N PRO A 161 -18.15 -28.71 16.14
CA PRO A 161 -19.30 -28.90 17.02
C PRO A 161 -18.86 -29.35 18.43
N GLN A 162 -19.41 -28.75 19.49
CA GLN A 162 -19.04 -28.98 20.89
C GLN A 162 -19.25 -30.44 21.35
N ASN A 163 -20.23 -31.14 20.78
CA ASN A 163 -20.49 -32.56 21.05
C ASN A 163 -20.04 -33.46 19.89
N SER A 164 -18.93 -33.12 19.25
CA SER A 164 -18.33 -33.95 18.21
C SER A 164 -16.96 -34.46 18.63
N CYS A 165 -16.59 -35.59 18.05
CA CYS A 165 -15.24 -36.07 18.12
C CYS A 165 -14.29 -35.10 17.41
N PRO A 166 -13.26 -34.58 18.10
CA PRO A 166 -12.23 -33.79 17.43
C PRO A 166 -11.60 -34.61 16.31
N VAL A 167 -11.27 -33.94 15.20
CA VAL A 167 -10.56 -34.58 14.08
C VAL A 167 -9.25 -35.16 14.61
N ASP A 168 -8.94 -36.39 14.22
CA ASP A 168 -7.76 -37.15 14.67
C ASP A 168 -7.65 -37.36 16.18
N TYR A 169 -8.77 -37.31 16.92
CA TYR A 169 -8.76 -37.65 18.35
C TYR A 169 -8.34 -39.10 18.60
N CYS A 170 -8.80 -40.06 17.78
CA CYS A 170 -8.40 -41.46 17.86
C CYS A 170 -7.32 -41.77 16.82
N LEU A 171 -6.22 -42.37 17.28
CA LEU A 171 -5.05 -42.71 16.47
C LEU A 171 -5.14 -44.16 15.97
N SER A 172 -4.19 -44.55 15.12
CA SER A 172 -3.98 -45.93 14.66
C SER A 172 -5.23 -46.65 14.14
N GLY A 173 -6.15 -45.91 13.51
CA GLY A 173 -7.40 -46.46 12.96
C GLY A 173 -8.52 -46.65 13.98
N GLY A 174 -8.42 -46.08 15.18
CA GLY A 174 -9.50 -46.06 16.16
C GLY A 174 -10.71 -45.25 15.71
N THR A 175 -11.92 -45.73 16.03
CA THR A 175 -13.17 -45.03 15.72
C THR A 175 -13.57 -44.17 16.91
N CYS A 176 -13.75 -42.87 16.69
CA CYS A 176 -14.19 -41.96 17.75
C CYS A 176 -15.71 -41.97 17.92
N GLN A 177 -16.17 -42.01 19.17
CA GLN A 177 -17.57 -41.93 19.56
C GLN A 177 -17.72 -41.00 20.77
N MET A 178 -18.86 -40.32 20.91
CA MET A 178 -19.16 -39.53 22.11
C MET A 178 -19.67 -40.44 23.23
N ASN A 179 -19.07 -40.35 24.41
CA ASN A 179 -19.57 -40.95 25.64
C ASN A 179 -19.98 -39.83 26.61
N GLY A 180 -21.26 -39.45 26.57
CA GLY A 180 -21.75 -38.25 27.24
C GLY A 180 -21.13 -36.99 26.65
N SER A 181 -20.44 -36.19 27.49
CA SER A 181 -19.75 -34.96 27.08
C SER A 181 -18.27 -35.17 26.72
N ALA A 182 -17.75 -36.39 26.78
CA ALA A 182 -16.35 -36.70 26.51
C ALA A 182 -16.19 -37.59 25.27
N PRO A 183 -15.23 -37.31 24.37
CA PRO A 183 -14.90 -38.21 23.27
C PRO A 183 -14.22 -39.48 23.79
N TYR A 184 -14.58 -40.63 23.23
CA TYR A 184 -14.06 -41.96 23.54
C TYR A 184 -13.61 -42.66 22.26
N CYS A 185 -12.52 -43.42 22.34
CA CYS A 185 -11.97 -44.16 21.20
C CYS A 185 -12.24 -45.65 21.30
N ASN A 186 -12.90 -46.20 20.28
CA ASN A 186 -12.95 -47.65 20.08
C ASN A 186 -11.72 -48.09 19.29
N CYS A 187 -10.78 -48.75 19.97
CA CYS A 187 -9.49 -49.12 19.40
C CYS A 187 -9.54 -50.43 18.60
N PRO A 188 -8.77 -50.56 17.51
CA PRO A 188 -8.56 -51.84 16.84
C PRO A 188 -7.87 -52.83 17.78
N ALA A 189 -8.04 -54.13 17.54
CA ALA A 189 -7.47 -55.20 18.37
C ALA A 189 -5.93 -55.19 18.49
N THR A 190 -5.23 -54.33 17.73
CA THR A 190 -3.77 -54.16 17.77
C THR A 190 -3.32 -53.02 18.67
N HIS A 191 -4.21 -52.13 19.11
CA HIS A 191 -3.85 -50.93 19.87
C HIS A 191 -4.72 -50.73 21.13
N PHE A 192 -4.18 -50.02 22.12
CA PHE A 192 -4.88 -49.61 23.34
C PHE A 192 -4.41 -48.22 23.80
N GLY A 193 -4.97 -47.71 24.89
CA GLY A 193 -4.76 -46.34 25.37
C GLY A 193 -6.00 -45.48 25.18
N GLN A 194 -6.00 -44.25 25.71
CA GLN A 194 -7.18 -43.37 25.64
C GLN A 194 -7.47 -42.91 24.21
N ARG A 195 -6.42 -42.85 23.37
CA ARG A 195 -6.47 -42.42 21.97
C ARG A 195 -5.95 -43.51 21.01
N CYS A 196 -5.88 -44.77 21.45
CA CYS A 196 -5.35 -45.90 20.67
C CYS A 196 -3.88 -45.74 20.23
N GLU A 197 -3.08 -45.07 21.06
CA GLU A 197 -1.69 -44.70 20.80
C GLU A 197 -0.67 -45.80 21.09
N ILE A 198 -1.06 -46.88 21.78
CA ILE A 198 -0.13 -47.92 22.25
C ILE A 198 -0.37 -49.23 21.51
N LEU A 199 0.67 -49.83 20.92
CA LEU A 199 0.58 -51.12 20.23
C LEU A 199 0.65 -52.30 21.21
N ILE A 200 -0.27 -53.27 21.10
CA ILE A 200 -0.43 -54.43 22.01
C ILE A 200 0.75 -55.42 21.97
N GLY A 201 1.67 -55.28 21.01
CA GLY A 201 2.93 -56.06 20.94
C GLY A 201 4.21 -55.23 20.94
N GLY A 202 4.12 -53.92 21.17
CA GLY A 202 5.26 -52.98 21.05
C GLY A 202 6.15 -52.87 22.29
N LEU A 203 5.81 -53.55 23.38
CA LEU A 203 6.65 -53.64 24.57
C LEU A 203 7.69 -54.75 24.40
N THR A 204 8.62 -54.59 23.46
CA THR A 204 9.89 -55.33 23.54
C THR A 204 10.70 -54.74 24.70
N THR A 205 10.68 -55.44 25.83
CA THR A 205 11.72 -55.46 26.88
C THR A 205 12.65 -54.25 26.90
N THR A 206 12.26 -53.18 27.59
CA THR A 206 13.25 -52.36 28.28
C THR A 206 13.10 -52.63 29.76
N THR A 207 14.07 -53.39 30.25
CA THR A 207 14.34 -53.74 31.64
C THR A 207 14.01 -52.58 32.56
N THR A 208 12.86 -52.61 33.22
CA THR A 208 12.70 -51.88 34.48
C THR A 208 13.18 -52.83 35.55
N THR A 209 14.44 -52.66 35.92
CA THR A 209 15.04 -53.28 37.10
C THR A 209 14.06 -53.11 38.25
N THR A 210 13.50 -54.21 38.75
CA THR A 210 12.78 -54.24 40.01
C THR A 210 13.77 -53.86 41.11
N THR A 211 13.84 -52.57 41.44
CA THR A 211 14.28 -52.14 42.77
C THR A 211 13.15 -52.41 43.72
N THR A 212 13.22 -53.59 44.35
CA THR A 212 12.52 -53.90 45.59
C THR A 212 12.77 -52.79 46.62
N THR A 213 11.84 -51.87 46.77
CA THR A 213 11.69 -51.08 47.99
C THR A 213 10.26 -51.27 48.49
N SER A 214 10.18 -52.17 49.48
CA SER A 214 9.18 -52.27 50.54
C SER A 214 7.89 -51.47 50.38
N ALA A 215 6.78 -52.21 50.27
CA ALA A 215 5.43 -51.72 50.51
C ALA A 215 5.34 -51.00 51.87
N GLY A 216 5.28 -49.67 51.81
CA GLY A 216 4.78 -48.83 52.90
C GLY A 216 3.26 -48.87 52.89
N THR A 217 2.68 -49.28 54.01
CA THR A 217 1.25 -49.33 54.34
C THR A 217 0.43 -48.12 53.88
N PRO A 218 -0.85 -48.29 53.47
CA PRO A 218 -1.73 -47.16 53.16
C PRO A 218 -2.17 -46.48 54.47
N ARG A 219 -1.75 -45.24 54.70
CA ARG A 219 -2.29 -44.40 55.78
C ARG A 219 -3.50 -43.63 55.23
N LYS A 220 -4.65 -43.85 55.87
CA LYS A 220 -5.93 -43.17 55.62
C LYS A 220 -5.77 -41.64 55.56
N LEU A 221 -6.34 -41.03 54.52
CA LEU A 221 -6.61 -39.60 54.47
C LEU A 221 -7.88 -39.34 55.31
N ASN A 222 -7.76 -38.60 56.40
CA ASN A 222 -8.90 -38.01 57.10
C ASN A 222 -9.07 -36.58 56.59
N LEU A 223 -10.32 -36.24 56.28
CA LEU A 223 -10.77 -34.91 55.89
C LEU A 223 -10.49 -33.87 56.99
N HIS A 224 -10.05 -32.69 56.55
CA HIS A 224 -10.48 -31.41 57.11
C HIS A 224 -11.01 -30.54 55.97
#